data_AF-A0A949I7Y9-F1
#
_entry.id   AF-A0A949I7Y9-F1
#
_cell.length_a   1.000
_cell.length_b   1.000
_cell.length_c   1.000
_cell.angle_alpha   90.00
_cell.angle_beta   90.00
_cell.angle_gamma   90.00
#
_symmetry.space_group_name_H-M   'P 1'
#
loop_
_entity.id
_entity.type
_entity.pdbx_description
1 polymer ?
#
loop_
_entity_poly.entity_id
_entity_poly.type
_entity_poly.pdbx_seq_one_letter_code
_entity_poly.pdbx_strand_id
1 'polypeptide(L)'
;ALHLAPTARCAAYILKLAHPSVRFTSGRRSLEDQARAMAANVMRNRKWIEQTYRPSVVRDQCQVWIDDNPDQKSAKALETGLLAVLRKAPDEELSRFSKHLSGEAFDVQPIDQDADAIKATIRGLPGLDRFLDTEGGLVRWHVQF
;
A
#
# COMPACT_ATOMS: atom_id res chain seq x y z
N ALA A 1 -2.52 1.01 -16.91
CA ALA A 1 -3.66 1.60 -16.18
C ALA A 1 -3.56 1.19 -14.71
N LEU A 2 -4.23 1.86 -13.76
CA LEU A 2 -4.13 1.55 -12.32
C LEU A 2 -4.96 0.33 -11.87
N HIS A 3 -5.80 -0.23 -12.76
CA HIS A 3 -6.64 -1.41 -12.51
C HIS A 3 -7.49 -1.35 -11.22
N LEU A 4 -7.93 -0.13 -10.88
CA LEU A 4 -8.66 0.16 -9.64
C LEU A 4 -10.09 -0.39 -9.67
N ALA A 5 -10.59 -0.73 -8.48
CA ALA A 5 -11.99 -0.99 -8.23
C ALA A 5 -12.85 0.26 -8.55
N PRO A 6 -14.17 0.11 -8.82
CA PRO A 6 -15.00 1.21 -9.30
C PRO A 6 -14.93 2.50 -8.47
N THR A 7 -15.02 2.39 -7.14
CA THR A 7 -14.98 3.54 -6.21
C THR A 7 -13.63 4.27 -6.28
N ALA A 8 -12.53 3.54 -6.07
CA ALA A 8 -11.17 4.10 -6.14
C ALA A 8 -10.87 4.69 -7.53
N ARG A 9 -11.36 4.06 -8.60
CA ARG A 9 -11.22 4.58 -9.97
C ARG A 9 -11.94 5.91 -10.15
N CYS A 10 -13.18 6.03 -9.68
CA CYS A 10 -13.93 7.27 -9.73
C CYS A 10 -13.21 8.39 -8.98
N ALA A 11 -12.74 8.09 -7.77
CA ALA A 11 -12.00 9.02 -6.94
C ALA A 11 -10.66 9.46 -7.58
N ALA A 12 -9.92 8.54 -8.20
CA ALA A 12 -8.71 8.86 -8.94
C ALA A 12 -8.97 9.82 -10.12
N TYR A 13 -10.09 9.65 -10.83
CA TYR A 13 -10.48 10.60 -11.90
C TYR A 13 -10.84 11.97 -11.35
N ILE A 14 -11.62 12.05 -10.27
CA ILE A 14 -11.97 13.32 -9.60
C ILE A 14 -10.69 14.06 -9.19
N LEU A 15 -9.76 13.34 -8.53
CA LEU A 15 -8.50 13.91 -8.08
C LEU A 15 -7.66 14.43 -9.25
N LYS A 16 -7.53 13.64 -10.33
CA LYS A 16 -6.74 14.02 -11.51
C LYS A 16 -7.35 15.18 -12.29
N LEU A 17 -8.67 15.29 -12.31
CA LEU A 17 -9.38 16.41 -12.93
C LEU A 17 -9.17 17.71 -12.15
N ALA A 18 -9.29 17.65 -10.82
CA ALA A 18 -9.06 18.80 -9.95
C ALA A 18 -7.59 19.22 -9.88
N HIS A 19 -6.67 18.25 -9.93
CA HIS A 19 -5.23 18.46 -9.80
C HIS A 19 -4.46 17.74 -10.92
N PRO A 20 -4.37 18.32 -12.13
CA PRO A 20 -3.73 17.66 -13.27
C PRO A 20 -2.25 17.31 -13.06
N SER A 21 -1.55 17.96 -12.13
CA SER A 21 -0.16 17.66 -11.76
C SER A 21 0.00 16.35 -10.96
N VAL A 22 -1.06 15.84 -10.35
CA VAL A 22 -1.02 14.60 -9.54
C VAL A 22 -0.52 13.42 -10.36
N ARG A 23 0.48 12.71 -9.84
CA ARG A 23 1.00 11.47 -10.42
C ARG A 23 0.68 10.30 -9.51
N PHE A 24 -0.02 9.31 -10.03
CA PHE A 24 -0.23 8.05 -9.33
C PHE A 24 1.02 7.18 -9.45
N THR A 25 1.54 6.72 -8.33
CA THR A 25 2.75 5.87 -8.26
C THR A 25 2.40 4.39 -8.13
N SER A 26 1.21 4.07 -7.63
CA SER A 26 0.70 2.71 -7.60
C SER A 26 -0.83 2.67 -7.57
N GLY A 27 -1.41 1.53 -7.94
CA GLY A 27 -2.84 1.25 -7.93
C GLY A 27 -3.09 -0.18 -7.43
N ARG A 28 -3.90 -0.97 -8.14
CA ARG A 28 -4.03 -2.39 -7.83
C ARG A 28 -2.69 -3.11 -7.99
N ARG A 29 -2.31 -3.92 -7.00
CA ARG A 29 -1.08 -4.73 -7.00
C ARG A 29 -1.40 -6.21 -7.17
N SER A 30 -0.52 -6.92 -7.86
CA SER A 30 -0.43 -8.38 -7.73
C SER A 30 0.16 -8.76 -6.37
N LEU A 31 0.15 -10.05 -6.02
CA LEU A 31 0.82 -10.54 -4.83
C LEU A 31 2.34 -10.30 -4.91
N GLU A 32 2.92 -10.46 -6.10
CA GLU A 32 4.34 -10.20 -6.38
C GLU A 32 4.68 -8.72 -6.13
N ASP A 33 3.85 -7.79 -6.63
CA ASP A 33 4.07 -6.36 -6.42
C ASP A 33 3.90 -5.96 -4.95
N GLN A 34 2.94 -6.56 -4.26
CA GLN A 34 2.73 -6.35 -2.82
C GLN A 34 3.93 -6.87 -2.01
N ALA A 35 4.39 -8.10 -2.28
CA ALA A 35 5.54 -8.70 -1.61
C ALA A 35 6.83 -7.88 -1.86
N ARG A 36 7.03 -7.40 -3.09
CA ARG A 36 8.17 -6.55 -3.46
C ARG A 36 8.15 -5.21 -2.72
N ALA A 37 6.98 -4.58 -2.62
CA ALA A 37 6.82 -3.34 -1.85
C ALA A 37 7.10 -3.55 -0.35
N MET A 38 6.60 -4.65 0.23
CA MET A 38 6.87 -5.02 1.61
C MET A 38 8.36 -5.30 1.86
N ALA A 39 9.01 -6.08 0.98
CA ALA A 39 10.43 -6.40 1.08
C ALA A 39 11.32 -5.15 1.09
N ALA A 40 11.03 -4.17 0.22
CA ALA A 40 11.76 -2.91 0.18
C ALA A 40 11.66 -2.11 1.51
N ASN A 41 10.52 -2.19 2.20
CA ASN A 41 10.34 -1.55 3.50
C ASN A 41 11.02 -2.34 4.62
N VAL A 42 10.90 -3.66 4.60
CA VAL A 42 11.54 -4.56 5.58
C VAL A 42 13.06 -4.43 5.58
N MET A 43 13.67 -4.23 4.42
CA MET A 43 15.12 -3.96 4.32
C MET A 43 15.57 -2.75 5.13
N ARG A 44 14.70 -1.74 5.27
CA ARG A 44 14.99 -0.51 6.02
C ARG A 44 14.62 -0.65 7.49
N ASN A 45 13.56 -1.41 7.78
CA ASN A 45 13.06 -1.66 9.11
C ASN A 45 12.47 -3.07 9.17
N ARG A 46 13.16 -3.98 9.87
CA ARG A 46 12.75 -5.38 9.99
C ARG A 46 11.41 -5.57 10.73
N LYS A 47 10.96 -4.56 11.47
CA LYS A 47 9.65 -4.53 12.15
C LYS A 47 8.60 -3.73 11.38
N TRP A 48 8.87 -3.37 10.12
CA TRP A 48 7.98 -2.50 9.35
C TRP A 48 6.56 -3.09 9.19
N ILE A 49 6.45 -4.39 8.95
CA ILE A 49 5.14 -5.06 8.75
C ILE A 49 4.33 -4.96 10.04
N GLU A 50 4.95 -5.26 11.18
CA GLU A 50 4.29 -5.20 12.47
C GLU A 50 3.85 -3.76 12.85
N GLN A 51 4.68 -2.77 12.51
CA GLN A 51 4.43 -1.37 12.87
C GLN A 51 3.46 -0.64 11.94
N THR A 52 3.26 -1.14 10.72
CA THR A 52 2.54 -0.39 9.67
C THR A 52 1.17 -0.97 9.33
N TYR A 53 1.05 -2.29 9.21
CA TYR A 53 -0.23 -2.91 8.87
C TYR A 53 -1.16 -3.00 10.08
N ARG A 54 -2.47 -2.91 9.82
CA ARG A 54 -3.48 -3.23 10.83
C ARG A 54 -3.29 -4.69 11.31
N PRO A 55 -3.52 -4.99 12.60
CA PRO A 55 -3.44 -6.36 13.10
C PRO A 55 -4.34 -7.32 12.29
N SER A 56 -3.76 -8.42 11.84
CA SER A 56 -4.45 -9.50 11.12
C SER A 56 -3.58 -10.76 11.10
N VAL A 57 -4.19 -11.91 10.81
CA VAL A 57 -3.45 -13.18 10.70
C VAL A 57 -2.38 -13.11 9.61
N VAL A 58 -2.67 -12.49 8.46
CA VAL A 58 -1.70 -12.33 7.36
C VAL A 58 -0.53 -11.44 7.79
N ARG A 59 -0.81 -10.32 8.47
CA ARG A 59 0.21 -9.41 9.03
C ARG A 59 1.15 -10.18 9.96
N ASP A 60 0.58 -10.97 10.87
CA ASP A 60 1.35 -11.73 11.86
C ASP A 60 2.20 -12.82 11.20
N GLN A 61 1.62 -13.58 10.26
CA GLN A 61 2.36 -14.61 9.52
C GLN A 61 3.51 -14.02 8.70
N CYS A 62 3.31 -12.85 8.07
CA CYS A 62 4.40 -12.17 7.37
C CYS A 62 5.49 -11.73 8.34
N GLN A 63 5.15 -11.15 9.50
CA GLN A 63 6.15 -10.74 10.49
C GLN A 63 6.88 -11.94 11.10
N VAL A 64 6.20 -13.04 11.39
CA VAL A 64 6.83 -14.29 11.86
C VAL A 64 7.82 -14.80 10.83
N TRP A 65 7.45 -14.84 9.54
CA TRP A 65 8.40 -15.26 8.50
C TRP A 65 9.62 -14.35 8.45
N ILE A 66 9.44 -13.03 8.60
CA ILE A 66 10.55 -12.10 8.73
C ILE A 66 11.40 -12.48 9.94
N ASP A 67 10.84 -12.53 11.14
CA ASP A 67 11.57 -12.77 12.39
C ASP A 67 12.33 -14.11 12.40
N ASP A 68 11.74 -15.18 11.86
CA ASP A 68 12.35 -16.51 11.73
C ASP A 68 13.47 -16.59 10.66
N ASN A 69 13.59 -15.56 9.81
CA ASN A 69 14.59 -15.47 8.75
C ASN A 69 15.50 -14.24 8.93
N PRO A 70 16.26 -14.13 10.04
CA PRO A 70 17.06 -12.95 10.36
C PRO A 70 18.22 -12.72 9.37
N ASP A 71 18.72 -13.78 8.75
CA ASP A 71 19.86 -13.72 7.81
C ASP A 71 19.44 -13.34 6.39
N GLN A 72 18.14 -13.31 6.08
CA GLN A 72 17.64 -12.90 4.77
C GLN A 72 17.69 -11.38 4.63
N LYS A 73 18.76 -10.89 4.00
CA LYS A 73 19.03 -9.44 3.84
C LYS A 73 18.84 -8.93 2.42
N SER A 74 18.58 -9.79 1.45
CA SER A 74 18.36 -9.37 0.05
C SER A 74 16.90 -9.06 -0.22
N ALA A 75 16.64 -8.01 -1.03
CA ALA A 75 15.29 -7.66 -1.47
C ALA A 75 14.57 -8.86 -2.08
N LYS A 76 15.27 -9.63 -2.93
CA LYS A 76 14.68 -10.76 -3.64
C LYS A 76 14.34 -11.92 -2.73
N ALA A 77 15.18 -12.24 -1.74
CA ALA A 77 14.87 -13.32 -0.80
C ALA A 77 13.70 -12.95 0.12
N LEU A 78 13.66 -11.70 0.58
CA LEU A 78 12.53 -11.17 1.35
C LEU A 78 11.23 -11.18 0.54
N GLU A 79 11.27 -10.73 -0.71
CA GLU A 79 10.12 -10.78 -1.63
C GLU A 79 9.62 -12.22 -1.81
N THR A 80 10.51 -13.17 -2.12
CA THR A 80 10.14 -14.59 -2.30
C THR A 80 9.48 -15.17 -1.06
N GLY A 81 10.03 -14.89 0.13
CA GLY A 81 9.47 -15.38 1.38
C GLY A 81 8.12 -14.80 1.71
N LEU A 82 7.98 -13.47 1.63
CA LEU A 82 6.71 -12.79 1.85
C LEU A 82 5.65 -13.23 0.84
N LEU A 83 6.01 -13.38 -0.43
CA LEU A 83 5.12 -13.91 -1.46
C LEU A 83 4.62 -15.32 -1.13
N ALA A 84 5.48 -16.18 -0.60
CA ALA A 84 5.09 -17.53 -0.19
C ALA A 84 4.10 -17.53 0.99
N VAL A 85 4.20 -16.54 1.90
CA VAL A 85 3.20 -16.33 2.95
C VAL A 85 1.88 -15.84 2.34
N LEU A 86 1.92 -14.79 1.50
CA LEU A 86 0.72 -14.21 0.89
C LEU A 86 -0.07 -15.22 0.05
N ARG A 87 0.61 -16.11 -0.70
CA ARG A 87 -0.04 -17.14 -1.53
C ARG A 87 -0.83 -18.19 -0.74
N LYS A 88 -0.58 -18.31 0.57
CA LYS A 88 -1.30 -19.24 1.45
C LYS A 88 -2.52 -18.60 2.11
N ALA A 89 -2.63 -17.27 2.06
CA ALA A 89 -3.73 -16.54 2.66
C ALA A 89 -4.98 -16.59 1.75
N PRO A 90 -6.19 -16.72 2.31
CA PRO A 90 -7.43 -16.58 1.55
C PRO A 90 -7.56 -15.18 0.94
N ASP A 91 -8.20 -15.09 -0.23
CA ASP A 91 -8.41 -13.81 -0.94
C ASP A 91 -9.12 -12.75 -0.09
N GLU A 92 -10.07 -13.17 0.75
CA GLU A 92 -10.79 -12.26 1.66
C GLU A 92 -9.83 -11.64 2.69
N GLU A 93 -8.92 -12.44 3.26
CA GLU A 93 -7.93 -11.94 4.21
C GLU A 93 -6.89 -11.04 3.54
N LEU A 94 -6.49 -11.37 2.30
CA LEU A 94 -5.61 -10.54 1.49
C LEU A 94 -6.24 -9.16 1.18
N SER A 95 -7.53 -9.14 0.87
CA SER A 95 -8.26 -7.89 0.59
C SER A 95 -8.33 -6.97 1.81
N ARG A 96 -8.45 -7.55 3.01
CA ARG A 96 -8.44 -6.81 4.28
C ARG A 96 -7.04 -6.39 4.70
N PHE A 97 -6.03 -7.21 4.39
CA PHE A 97 -4.63 -6.95 4.70
C PHE A 97 -4.07 -5.77 3.90
N SER A 98 -4.36 -5.68 2.60
CA SER A 98 -3.92 -4.58 1.74
C SER A 98 -4.97 -4.23 0.70
N LYS A 99 -5.46 -2.99 0.76
CA LYS A 99 -6.43 -2.44 -0.21
C LYS A 99 -5.87 -2.29 -1.62
N HIS A 100 -4.54 -2.35 -1.79
CA HIS A 100 -3.96 -2.48 -3.12
C HIS A 100 -4.27 -3.84 -3.77
N LEU A 101 -4.46 -4.92 -3.01
CA LEU A 101 -4.76 -6.24 -3.57
C LEU A 101 -6.21 -6.31 -4.12
N SER A 102 -7.15 -5.64 -3.45
CA SER A 102 -8.53 -5.47 -3.95
C SER A 102 -8.66 -4.41 -5.05
N GLY A 103 -7.64 -3.56 -5.23
CA GLY A 103 -7.69 -2.41 -6.14
C GLY A 103 -8.47 -1.22 -5.58
N GLU A 104 -8.77 -1.24 -4.29
CA GLU A 104 -9.44 -0.16 -3.55
C GLU A 104 -8.44 0.84 -2.98
N ALA A 105 -7.17 0.80 -3.40
CA ALA A 105 -6.19 1.81 -3.04
C ALA A 105 -5.31 2.24 -4.21
N PHE A 106 -4.85 3.48 -4.13
CA PHE A 106 -3.82 4.04 -4.97
C PHE A 106 -2.88 4.93 -4.16
N ASP A 107 -1.65 5.04 -4.64
CA ASP A 107 -0.67 5.95 -4.07
C ASP A 107 -0.46 7.15 -5.00
N VAL A 108 -0.28 8.32 -4.39
CA VAL A 108 0.05 9.57 -5.07
C VAL A 108 1.50 9.93 -4.74
N GLN A 109 2.25 10.38 -5.74
CA GLN A 109 3.55 11.01 -5.52
C GLN A 109 3.34 12.26 -4.66
N PRO A 110 3.96 12.38 -3.48
CA PRO A 110 3.93 13.63 -2.72
C PRO A 110 4.53 14.76 -3.55
N ILE A 111 3.87 15.92 -3.52
CA ILE A 111 4.26 17.15 -4.22
C ILE A 111 4.21 18.28 -3.20
N ASP A 112 5.22 19.14 -3.18
CA ASP A 112 5.27 20.31 -2.27
C ASP A 112 4.35 21.43 -2.75
N GLN A 113 4.33 21.65 -4.06
CA GLN A 113 3.43 22.62 -4.68
C GLN A 113 1.98 22.21 -4.49
N ASP A 114 1.17 23.12 -3.95
CA ASP A 114 -0.27 22.97 -3.69
C ASP A 114 -0.61 21.75 -2.81
N ALA A 115 0.34 21.28 -2.00
CA ALA A 115 0.19 20.07 -1.20
C ALA A 115 -1.09 20.07 -0.37
N ASP A 116 -1.37 21.18 0.32
CA ASP A 116 -2.53 21.31 1.19
C ASP A 116 -3.85 21.27 0.41
N ALA A 117 -3.90 21.89 -0.77
CA ALA A 117 -5.09 21.87 -1.64
C ALA A 117 -5.34 20.46 -2.20
N ILE A 118 -4.29 19.75 -2.61
CA ILE A 118 -4.39 18.36 -3.08
C ILE A 118 -4.85 17.46 -1.93
N LYS A 119 -4.22 17.56 -0.76
CA LYS A 119 -4.60 16.79 0.43
C LYS A 119 -6.04 17.09 0.88
N ALA A 120 -6.49 18.34 0.82
CA ALA A 120 -7.87 18.71 1.11
C ALA A 120 -8.84 18.05 0.11
N THR A 121 -8.49 18.02 -1.17
CA THR A 121 -9.28 17.34 -2.19
C THR A 121 -9.32 15.84 -1.95
N ILE A 122 -8.19 15.21 -1.62
CA ILE A 122 -8.13 13.78 -1.27
C ILE A 122 -9.06 13.47 -0.10
N ARG A 123 -9.02 14.27 0.97
CA ARG A 123 -9.88 14.10 2.15
C ARG A 123 -11.38 14.26 1.85
N GLY A 124 -11.72 14.95 0.76
CA GLY A 124 -13.10 15.14 0.29
C GLY A 124 -13.55 14.11 -0.75
N LEU A 125 -12.73 13.11 -1.10
CA LEU A 125 -13.10 12.13 -2.12
C LEU A 125 -14.28 11.25 -1.65
N PRO A 126 -15.33 11.06 -2.49
CA PRO A 126 -16.46 10.21 -2.14
C PRO A 126 -16.04 8.78 -1.84
N GLY A 127 -16.50 8.25 -0.70
CA GLY A 127 -16.24 6.88 -0.28
C GLY A 127 -14.85 6.64 0.32
N LEU A 128 -14.06 7.69 0.58
CA LEU A 128 -12.75 7.55 1.22
C LEU A 128 -12.88 6.88 2.59
N ASP A 129 -12.19 5.75 2.79
CA ASP A 129 -12.02 5.12 4.11
C ASP A 129 -10.86 5.77 4.86
N ARG A 130 -9.71 5.91 4.19
CA ARG A 130 -8.50 6.42 4.85
C ARG A 130 -7.56 7.10 3.86
N PHE A 131 -7.00 8.21 4.33
CA PHE A 131 -5.87 8.88 3.73
C PHE A 131 -4.70 8.93 4.73
N LEU A 132 -3.53 8.47 4.31
CA LEU A 132 -2.28 8.66 5.02
C LEU A 132 -1.39 9.57 4.18
N ASP A 133 -0.87 10.65 4.74
CA ASP A 133 0.17 11.46 4.11
C ASP A 133 1.58 11.13 4.63
N THR A 134 1.66 10.27 5.64
CA THR A 134 2.86 9.57 6.10
C THR A 134 2.54 8.11 6.43
N GLU A 135 3.42 7.18 6.07
CA GLU A 135 3.29 5.75 6.36
C GLU A 135 4.65 5.18 6.77
N GLY A 136 4.72 4.52 7.94
CA GLY A 136 5.97 3.91 8.44
C GLY A 136 7.14 4.90 8.56
N GLY A 137 6.85 6.17 8.87
CA GLY A 137 7.84 7.26 8.96
C GLY A 137 8.24 7.87 7.61
N LEU A 138 7.66 7.45 6.49
CA LEU A 138 7.94 7.97 5.15
C LEU A 138 6.78 8.85 4.67
N VAL A 139 7.08 9.97 4.01
CA VAL A 139 6.06 10.76 3.31
C VAL A 139 5.55 9.92 2.13
N ARG A 140 4.29 9.47 2.25
CA ARG A 140 3.60 8.63 1.27
C ARG A 140 2.14 9.01 1.30
N TRP A 141 1.56 9.30 0.15
CA TRP A 141 0.16 9.66 0.06
C TRP A 141 -0.60 8.42 -0.38
N HIS A 142 -1.07 7.67 0.61
CA HIS A 142 -1.83 6.44 0.42
C HIS A 142 -3.33 6.73 0.58
N VAL A 143 -4.11 6.42 -0.44
CA VAL A 143 -5.55 6.66 -0.47
C VAL A 143 -6.28 5.33 -0.62
N GLN A 144 -7.16 4.99 0.32
CA GLN A 144 -7.94 3.74 0.31
C GLN A 144 -9.44 3.95 0.55
N PHE A 145 -10.21 3.02 0.00
CA PHE A 145 -11.67 2.95 -0.03
C PHE A 145 -12.16 1.62 0.57
#